data_AF-L7WBJ9-F1
#
_entry.id   AF-L7WBJ9-F1
#
_cell.length_a   1.000
_cell.length_b   1.000
_cell.length_c   1.000
_cell.angle_alpha   90.00
_cell.angle_beta   90.00
_cell.angle_gamma   90.00
#
_symmetry.space_group_name_H-M   'P 1'
#
loop_
_entity.id
_entity.type
_entity.pdbx_description
1 polymer ?
#
loop_
_entity_poly.entity_id
_entity_poly.type
_entity_poly.pdbx_seq_one_letter_code
_entity_poly.pdbx_strand_id
1 'polypeptide(L)'
;MKNIFKTITTLFLVVFAMGCSDEDPLFSQSFSAGFTQTINQSTGTVRFINTSFDANSYAWDFGDGTTSTLINPIKVYTMGGTYTVRLQVTNNKGATAQFEDVIVINEQFNGGLLVNGDFENGNTAWIQGVDDNNPAPIVTVGANTFYQTNVTNPNPSQPFLVNVSQKVEITQGSTYILTFDAWSDVNRDIIAGIGLSGGSFANTVQTVSINDIQQQYQLTLIAAGFGASDARVLFDLNGQAGLVNIDNVSLVLQ
;
A
#
# COMPACT_ATOMS: atom_id res chain seq x y z
N MET A 1 -19.68 -56.29 1.78
CA MET A 1 -20.18 -56.38 0.39
C MET A 1 -20.46 -54.99 -0.14
N LYS A 2 -19.56 -54.45 -0.95
CA LYS A 2 -19.81 -53.38 -1.92
C LYS A 2 -18.60 -53.37 -2.87
N ASN A 3 -18.75 -54.08 -3.98
CA ASN A 3 -17.80 -54.06 -5.09
C ASN A 3 -18.04 -52.79 -5.89
N ILE A 4 -16.99 -52.01 -6.11
CA ILE A 4 -16.96 -50.96 -7.13
C ILE A 4 -15.77 -51.25 -8.04
N PHE A 5 -16.12 -51.56 -9.30
CA PHE A 5 -15.21 -51.74 -10.41
C PHE A 5 -14.63 -50.38 -10.82
N LYS A 6 -13.30 -50.27 -10.89
CA LYS A 6 -12.63 -49.22 -11.66
C LYS A 6 -11.85 -49.90 -12.78
N THR A 7 -12.22 -49.55 -14.00
CA THR A 7 -11.63 -49.98 -15.26
C THR A 7 -10.16 -49.57 -15.31
N ILE A 8 -9.24 -50.55 -15.38
CA ILE A 8 -7.81 -50.32 -15.60
C ILE A 8 -7.58 -50.34 -17.12
N THR A 9 -7.44 -49.16 -17.72
CA THR A 9 -6.98 -49.03 -19.10
C THR A 9 -5.52 -49.44 -19.16
N THR A 10 -5.25 -50.63 -19.70
CA THR A 10 -3.90 -51.15 -19.88
C THR A 10 -3.31 -50.53 -21.15
N LEU A 11 -2.36 -49.61 -20.98
CA LEU A 11 -1.57 -49.06 -22.08
C LEU A 11 -0.46 -50.06 -22.45
N PHE A 12 -0.54 -50.62 -23.66
CA PHE A 12 0.51 -51.46 -24.23
C PHE A 12 1.73 -50.59 -24.58
N LEU A 13 2.78 -50.66 -23.78
CA LEU A 13 4.08 -50.10 -24.13
C LEU A 13 4.85 -51.18 -24.92
N VAL A 14 4.91 -51.02 -26.24
CA VAL A 14 5.76 -51.86 -27.09
C VAL A 14 7.21 -51.45 -26.85
N VAL A 15 7.96 -52.29 -26.13
CA VAL A 15 9.41 -52.15 -26.01
C VAL A 15 10.05 -52.76 -27.25
N PHE A 16 10.43 -51.92 -28.20
CA PHE A 16 11.43 -52.28 -29.21
C PHE A 16 12.80 -51.90 -28.64
N ALA A 17 13.62 -52.91 -28.35
CA ALA A 17 15.02 -52.73 -27.97
C ALA A 17 15.91 -52.79 -29.23
N MET A 18 16.99 -52.01 -29.18
CA MET A 18 18.14 -51.91 -30.11
C MET A 18 18.10 -50.74 -31.12
N GLY A 19 18.55 -49.61 -30.60
CA GLY A 19 18.95 -48.41 -31.33
C GLY A 19 19.25 -47.32 -30.30
N CYS A 20 20.40 -47.42 -29.63
CA CYS A 20 20.88 -46.32 -28.80
C CYS A 20 21.29 -45.18 -29.74
N SER A 21 20.40 -44.22 -29.92
CA SER A 21 20.76 -42.83 -30.16
C SER A 21 20.15 -42.07 -29.00
N ASP A 22 20.91 -41.96 -27.91
CA ASP A 22 20.67 -40.96 -26.87
C ASP A 22 20.90 -39.58 -27.51
N GLU A 23 19.99 -39.17 -28.39
CA GLU A 23 19.77 -37.76 -28.67
C GLU A 23 18.99 -37.25 -27.44
N ASP A 24 19.73 -37.07 -26.35
CA ASP A 24 19.29 -36.21 -25.25
C ASP A 24 18.89 -34.89 -25.92
N PRO A 25 17.62 -34.46 -25.85
CA PRO A 25 17.24 -33.21 -26.47
C PRO A 25 17.98 -32.13 -25.68
N LEU A 26 19.13 -31.72 -26.22
CA LEU A 26 19.88 -30.56 -25.79
C LEU A 26 18.88 -29.40 -25.83
N PHE A 27 18.25 -29.11 -24.70
CA PHE A 27 17.56 -27.86 -24.48
C PHE A 27 18.65 -26.80 -24.60
N SER A 28 18.84 -26.31 -25.81
CA SER A 28 19.68 -25.16 -26.10
C SER A 28 19.04 -23.99 -25.39
N GLN A 29 19.45 -23.76 -24.14
CA GLN A 29 19.09 -22.55 -23.42
C GLN A 29 19.62 -21.39 -24.26
N SER A 30 18.73 -20.69 -24.93
CA SER A 30 19.08 -19.54 -25.76
C SER A 30 19.14 -18.30 -24.88
N PHE A 31 19.92 -17.32 -25.32
CA PHE A 31 19.94 -15.98 -24.76
C PHE A 31 18.51 -15.50 -24.44
N SER A 32 18.27 -15.13 -23.18
CA SER A 32 16.93 -14.80 -22.69
C SER A 32 16.99 -13.82 -21.52
N ALA A 33 15.93 -13.03 -21.38
CA ALA A 33 15.69 -12.20 -20.22
C ALA A 33 14.75 -12.93 -19.25
N GLY A 34 14.96 -12.74 -17.96
CA GLY A 34 14.05 -13.26 -16.94
C GLY A 34 14.41 -12.71 -15.56
N PHE A 35 13.42 -12.63 -14.69
CA PHE A 35 13.65 -12.39 -13.28
C PHE A 35 12.58 -13.03 -12.41
N THR A 36 12.89 -13.13 -11.12
CA THR A 36 11.92 -13.37 -10.05
C THR A 36 12.08 -12.29 -8.98
N GLN A 37 11.12 -12.21 -8.05
CA GLN A 37 11.08 -11.15 -7.05
C GLN A 37 10.58 -11.66 -5.70
N THR A 38 11.05 -11.01 -4.64
CA THR A 38 10.45 -11.12 -3.30
C THR A 38 10.01 -9.74 -2.85
N ILE A 39 8.80 -9.64 -2.32
CA ILE A 39 8.17 -8.38 -1.92
C ILE A 39 7.99 -8.37 -0.41
N ASN A 40 8.59 -7.39 0.26
CA ASN A 40 8.22 -7.04 1.63
C ASN A 40 7.12 -5.97 1.58
N GLN A 41 5.86 -6.40 1.71
CA GLN A 41 4.71 -5.51 1.65
C GLN A 41 4.69 -4.48 2.79
N SER A 42 5.31 -4.79 3.94
CA SER A 42 5.37 -3.85 5.07
C SER A 42 6.41 -2.74 4.89
N THR A 43 7.24 -2.79 3.85
CA THR A 43 8.23 -1.73 3.56
C THR A 43 8.25 -1.31 2.09
N GLY A 44 7.34 -1.84 1.27
CA GLY A 44 7.35 -1.69 -0.19
C GLY A 44 8.65 -2.16 -0.86
N THR A 45 9.49 -2.92 -0.16
CA THR A 45 10.82 -3.29 -0.63
C THR A 45 10.75 -4.55 -1.48
N VAL A 46 11.20 -4.45 -2.73
CA VAL A 46 11.27 -5.54 -3.69
C VAL A 46 12.72 -5.87 -3.97
N ARG A 47 13.08 -7.15 -3.82
CA ARG A 47 14.39 -7.67 -4.22
C ARG A 47 14.20 -8.45 -5.50
N PHE A 48 14.83 -8.00 -6.57
CA PHE A 48 14.80 -8.67 -7.87
C PHE A 48 16.00 -9.62 -8.00
N ILE A 49 15.73 -10.81 -8.52
CA ILE A 49 16.71 -11.85 -8.80
C ILE A 49 16.69 -12.09 -10.30
N ASN A 50 17.76 -11.72 -10.98
CA ASN A 50 17.93 -11.99 -12.40
C ASN A 50 18.03 -13.50 -12.65
N THR A 51 17.29 -13.97 -13.65
CA THR A 51 17.32 -15.35 -14.17
C THR A 51 17.58 -15.37 -15.67
N SER A 52 18.15 -14.29 -16.22
CA SER A 52 18.53 -14.18 -17.62
C SER A 52 19.65 -15.16 -17.96
N PHE A 53 19.69 -15.60 -19.21
CA PHE A 53 20.74 -16.47 -19.73
C PHE A 53 21.56 -15.76 -20.82
N ASP A 54 22.89 -15.93 -20.81
CA ASP A 54 23.83 -15.32 -21.74
C ASP A 54 23.75 -13.78 -21.81
N ALA A 55 23.45 -13.11 -20.69
CA ALA A 55 23.34 -11.64 -20.59
C ALA A 55 24.61 -10.99 -20.02
N ASN A 56 24.97 -9.80 -20.52
CA ASN A 56 26.15 -9.04 -20.08
C ASN A 56 25.83 -7.63 -19.56
N SER A 57 24.71 -7.04 -19.96
CA SER A 57 24.20 -5.80 -19.37
C SER A 57 22.70 -5.89 -19.08
N TYR A 58 22.26 -5.07 -18.13
CA TYR A 58 20.92 -5.08 -17.57
C TYR A 58 20.39 -3.64 -17.54
N ALA A 59 19.15 -3.45 -17.96
CA ALA A 59 18.42 -2.20 -17.85
C ALA A 59 17.03 -2.50 -17.29
N TRP A 60 16.81 -2.05 -16.07
CA TRP A 60 15.55 -2.17 -15.35
C TRP A 60 14.73 -0.90 -15.49
N ASP A 61 13.44 -1.07 -15.76
CA ASP A 61 12.39 -0.07 -15.57
C ASP A 61 11.44 -0.63 -14.52
N PHE A 62 11.29 0.07 -13.40
CA PHE A 62 10.47 -0.38 -12.28
C PHE A 62 8.99 -0.03 -12.44
N GLY A 63 8.59 0.66 -13.51
CA GLY A 63 7.21 1.06 -13.75
C GLY A 63 6.75 2.25 -12.92
N ASP A 64 7.60 2.79 -12.04
CA ASP A 64 7.36 4.01 -11.26
C ASP A 64 8.20 5.21 -11.75
N GLY A 65 8.79 5.09 -12.95
CA GLY A 65 9.68 6.08 -13.55
C GLY A 65 11.14 5.99 -13.08
N THR A 66 11.46 5.11 -12.12
CA THR A 66 12.86 4.86 -11.71
C THR A 66 13.46 3.66 -12.44
N THR A 67 14.80 3.64 -12.55
CA THR A 67 15.53 2.63 -13.33
C THR A 67 16.76 2.10 -12.58
N SER A 68 17.34 0.99 -13.05
CA SER A 68 18.61 0.46 -12.53
C SER A 68 19.40 -0.29 -13.60
N THR A 69 20.71 -0.41 -13.40
CA THR A 69 21.61 -1.24 -14.23
C THR A 69 22.28 -2.38 -13.45
N LEU A 70 21.92 -2.55 -12.18
CA LEU A 70 22.43 -3.65 -11.35
C LEU A 70 21.88 -4.99 -11.82
N ILE A 71 22.65 -6.06 -11.63
CA ILE A 71 22.18 -7.42 -11.95
C ILE A 71 20.97 -7.83 -11.09
N ASN A 72 21.04 -7.58 -9.77
CA ASN A 72 20.00 -7.92 -8.79
C ASN A 72 19.65 -6.68 -7.96
N PRO A 73 18.83 -5.74 -8.47
CA PRO A 73 18.51 -4.51 -7.74
C PRO A 73 17.59 -4.77 -6.54
N ILE A 74 17.71 -3.90 -5.53
CA ILE A 74 16.73 -3.74 -4.46
C ILE A 74 16.02 -2.40 -4.71
N LYS A 75 14.70 -2.42 -4.79
CA LYS A 75 13.86 -1.26 -5.06
C LYS A 75 12.87 -1.07 -3.92
N VAL A 76 12.67 0.17 -3.48
CA VAL A 76 11.60 0.53 -2.55
C VAL A 76 10.55 1.31 -3.33
N TYR A 77 9.30 0.82 -3.29
CA TYR A 77 8.11 1.55 -3.74
C TYR A 77 7.50 2.21 -2.51
N THR A 78 7.39 3.54 -2.53
CA THR A 78 6.85 4.32 -1.41
C THR A 78 5.34 4.43 -1.46
N MET A 79 4.76 4.31 -2.66
CA MET A 79 3.32 4.26 -2.87
C MET A 79 2.92 2.81 -3.13
N GLY A 80 1.72 2.44 -2.68
CA GLY A 80 1.12 1.20 -3.15
C GLY A 80 0.64 1.36 -4.59
N GLY A 81 0.39 0.24 -5.24
CA GLY A 81 -0.04 0.23 -6.63
C GLY A 81 0.37 -1.02 -7.38
N THR A 82 0.00 -1.02 -8.66
CA THR A 82 0.38 -2.07 -9.61
C THR A 82 1.46 -1.53 -10.53
N TYR A 83 2.61 -2.20 -10.56
CA TYR A 83 3.77 -1.79 -11.35
C TYR A 83 4.14 -2.86 -12.37
N THR A 84 4.25 -2.47 -13.64
CA THR A 84 4.84 -3.32 -14.69
C THR A 84 6.35 -3.13 -14.68
N VAL A 85 7.07 -4.11 -14.15
CA VAL A 85 8.53 -4.10 -14.09
C VAL A 85 9.08 -4.73 -15.35
N ARG A 86 10.02 -4.05 -16.01
CA ARG A 86 10.67 -4.53 -17.22
C ARG A 86 12.16 -4.70 -17.00
N LEU A 87 12.69 -5.81 -17.49
CA LEU A 87 14.12 -6.05 -17.61
C LEU A 87 14.48 -6.20 -19.08
N GLN A 88 15.32 -5.31 -19.59
CA GLN A 88 16.01 -5.49 -20.85
C GLN A 88 17.44 -5.94 -20.58
N VAL A 89 17.88 -7.00 -21.26
CA VAL A 89 19.27 -7.46 -21.22
C VAL A 89 19.91 -7.40 -22.60
N THR A 90 21.23 -7.23 -22.63
CA THR A 90 22.04 -7.28 -23.85
C THR A 90 23.22 -8.21 -23.65
N ASN A 91 23.55 -9.04 -24.64
CA ASN A 91 24.75 -9.89 -24.60
C ASN A 91 25.95 -9.23 -25.30
N ASN A 92 27.13 -9.85 -25.20
CA ASN A 92 28.37 -9.35 -25.81
C ASN A 92 28.34 -9.27 -27.34
N LYS A 93 27.37 -9.92 -27.99
CA LYS A 93 27.15 -9.86 -29.44
C LYS A 93 26.17 -8.76 -29.84
N GLY A 94 25.68 -7.98 -28.87
CA GLY A 94 24.71 -6.91 -29.08
C GLY A 94 23.27 -7.39 -29.25
N ALA A 95 22.97 -8.68 -29.06
CA ALA A 95 21.60 -9.17 -29.06
C ALA A 95 20.87 -8.69 -27.80
N THR A 96 19.59 -8.34 -27.94
CA THR A 96 18.74 -7.86 -26.84
C THR A 96 17.56 -8.78 -26.58
N ALA A 97 17.17 -8.92 -25.32
CA ALA A 97 15.98 -9.65 -24.90
C ALA A 97 15.27 -8.86 -23.79
N GLN A 98 13.96 -9.06 -23.66
CA GLN A 98 13.13 -8.38 -22.67
C GLN A 98 12.22 -9.37 -21.95
N PHE A 99 11.99 -9.09 -20.67
CA PHE A 99 11.03 -9.80 -19.84
C PHE A 99 10.30 -8.78 -18.96
N GLU A 100 9.00 -8.97 -18.78
CA GLU A 100 8.17 -8.12 -17.95
C GLU A 100 7.37 -8.98 -16.97
N ASP A 101 7.19 -8.45 -15.77
CA ASP A 101 6.26 -9.03 -14.80
C ASP A 101 5.52 -7.90 -14.07
N VAL A 102 4.30 -8.19 -13.61
CA VAL A 102 3.48 -7.25 -12.86
C VAL A 102 3.60 -7.57 -11.39
N ILE A 103 3.97 -6.57 -10.60
CA ILE A 103 3.97 -6.66 -9.14
C ILE A 103 2.86 -5.78 -8.57
N VAL A 104 2.33 -6.20 -7.43
CA VAL A 104 1.38 -5.42 -6.64
C VAL A 104 2.07 -5.09 -5.31
N ILE A 105 2.24 -3.80 -5.06
CA ILE A 105 2.62 -3.28 -3.76
C ILE A 105 1.33 -2.89 -3.06
N ASN A 106 1.05 -3.54 -1.94
CA ASN A 106 -0.14 -3.21 -1.18
C ASN A 106 0.01 -1.77 -0.66
N GLU A 107 -1.01 -0.95 -0.88
CA GLU A 107 -1.13 0.33 -0.21
C GLU A 107 -1.19 0.08 1.29
N GLN A 108 -0.16 0.49 2.01
CA GLN A 108 -0.07 0.30 3.47
C GLN A 108 -1.17 1.07 4.22
N PHE A 109 -1.73 2.08 3.53
CA PHE A 109 -2.76 2.99 4.01
C PHE A 109 -4.17 2.58 3.56
N ASN A 110 -4.27 1.57 2.69
CA ASN A 110 -5.54 0.91 2.33
C ASN A 110 -5.61 -0.55 2.84
N GLY A 111 -4.50 -1.03 3.42
CA GLY A 111 -4.40 -2.30 4.13
C GLY A 111 -4.79 -2.15 5.59
N GLY A 112 -6.07 -1.96 5.87
CA GLY A 112 -6.61 -1.81 7.21
C GLY A 112 -8.13 -1.69 7.16
N LEU A 113 -8.71 -0.91 8.09
CA LEU A 113 -10.11 -0.54 8.05
C LEU A 113 -10.38 0.67 7.14
N LEU A 114 -9.33 1.39 6.74
CA LEU A 114 -9.43 2.59 5.88
C LEU A 114 -9.31 2.23 4.41
N VAL A 115 -9.87 3.11 3.58
CA VAL A 115 -9.69 3.15 2.13
C VAL A 115 -9.13 4.51 1.72
N ASN A 116 -8.25 4.54 0.72
CA ASN A 116 -7.56 5.74 0.27
C ASN A 116 -6.96 6.58 1.42
N GLY A 117 -6.28 5.95 2.37
CA GLY A 117 -5.66 6.62 3.50
C GLY A 117 -4.50 7.55 3.12
N ASP A 118 -3.94 7.34 1.94
CA ASP A 118 -2.90 8.13 1.26
C ASP A 118 -3.45 9.18 0.29
N PHE A 119 -4.78 9.33 0.18
CA PHE A 119 -5.43 10.35 -0.65
C PHE A 119 -5.11 10.31 -2.17
N GLU A 120 -4.43 9.29 -2.68
CA GLU A 120 -4.03 9.22 -4.10
C GLU A 120 -5.19 8.91 -5.05
N ASN A 121 -6.25 8.32 -4.53
CA ASN A 121 -7.54 8.19 -5.21
C ASN A 121 -8.47 9.39 -4.91
N GLY A 122 -7.88 10.57 -4.71
CA GLY A 122 -8.59 11.81 -4.45
C GLY A 122 -9.14 11.88 -3.03
N ASN A 123 -10.36 12.42 -2.89
CA ASN A 123 -10.98 12.65 -1.57
C ASN A 123 -11.90 11.51 -1.11
N THR A 124 -12.14 10.49 -1.94
CA THR A 124 -12.93 9.33 -1.51
C THR A 124 -12.12 8.53 -0.48
N ALA A 125 -12.59 8.09 0.67
CA ALA A 125 -13.88 8.29 1.32
C ALA A 125 -13.76 9.26 2.52
N TRP A 126 -12.90 10.27 2.40
CA TRP A 126 -12.62 11.26 3.43
C TRP A 126 -13.57 12.45 3.36
N ILE A 127 -14.09 12.84 4.53
CA ILE A 127 -15.10 13.88 4.67
C ILE A 127 -14.69 14.89 5.73
N GLN A 128 -15.20 16.11 5.62
CA GLN A 128 -15.11 17.11 6.67
C GLN A 128 -16.21 16.85 7.71
N GLY A 129 -15.86 16.81 8.99
CA GLY A 129 -16.87 16.58 10.01
C GLY A 129 -17.40 15.16 10.00
N VAL A 130 -18.72 15.07 9.91
CA VAL A 130 -19.51 13.82 9.79
C VAL A 130 -20.51 13.93 8.61
N ASP A 131 -20.39 14.96 7.79
CA ASP A 131 -21.28 15.21 6.66
C ASP A 131 -20.76 14.48 5.43
N ASP A 132 -21.46 13.41 5.03
CA ASP A 132 -21.10 12.58 3.88
C ASP A 132 -21.10 13.35 2.55
N ASN A 133 -21.69 14.55 2.50
CA ASN A 133 -21.73 15.39 1.30
C ASN A 133 -20.61 16.42 1.23
N ASN A 134 -19.76 16.50 2.25
CA ASN A 134 -18.67 17.48 2.32
C ASN A 134 -17.31 16.79 2.23
N PRO A 135 -16.77 16.56 1.02
CA PRO A 135 -15.51 15.86 0.84
C PRO A 135 -14.34 16.62 1.49
N ALA A 136 -13.34 15.86 1.92
CA ALA A 136 -12.13 16.42 2.49
C ALA A 136 -11.34 17.22 1.43
N PRO A 137 -10.86 18.44 1.75
CA PRO A 137 -9.97 19.19 0.87
C PRO A 137 -8.62 18.48 0.75
N ILE A 138 -8.15 18.36 -0.48
CA ILE A 138 -6.88 17.72 -0.82
C ILE A 138 -6.02 18.64 -1.69
N VAL A 139 -4.71 18.42 -1.66
CA VAL A 139 -3.73 19.09 -2.52
C VAL A 139 -2.80 18.04 -3.11
N THR A 140 -2.47 18.18 -4.40
CA THR A 140 -1.48 17.35 -5.09
C THR A 140 -0.21 18.16 -5.34
N VAL A 141 0.93 17.66 -4.86
CA VAL A 141 2.27 18.22 -5.10
C VAL A 141 3.13 17.16 -5.77
N GLY A 142 3.45 17.36 -7.04
CA GLY A 142 4.15 16.33 -7.83
C GLY A 142 3.24 15.11 -8.02
N ALA A 143 3.67 13.95 -7.53
CA ALA A 143 2.93 12.70 -7.58
C ALA A 143 2.22 12.35 -6.26
N ASN A 144 2.32 13.20 -5.23
CA ASN A 144 1.75 12.95 -3.91
C ASN A 144 0.50 13.81 -3.69
N THR A 145 -0.60 13.19 -3.29
CA THR A 145 -1.86 13.84 -2.93
C THR A 145 -2.09 13.65 -1.44
N PHE A 146 -2.51 14.70 -0.74
CA PHE A 146 -2.72 14.63 0.71
C PHE A 146 -3.86 15.55 1.14
N TYR A 147 -4.41 15.30 2.33
CA TYR A 147 -5.35 16.23 2.96
C TYR A 147 -4.64 17.54 3.32
N GLN A 148 -5.23 18.68 2.99
CA GLN A 148 -4.75 19.97 3.44
C GLN A 148 -5.91 20.92 3.77
N THR A 149 -5.82 21.59 4.90
CA THR A 149 -6.71 22.72 5.23
C THR A 149 -5.95 23.88 5.83
N ASN A 150 -6.43 25.10 5.61
CA ASN A 150 -5.95 26.29 6.30
C ASN A 150 -6.96 26.69 7.40
N VAL A 151 -6.57 26.54 8.66
CA VAL A 151 -7.39 26.98 9.79
C VAL A 151 -7.26 28.49 9.92
N THR A 152 -8.29 29.23 9.49
CA THR A 152 -8.25 30.71 9.45
C THR A 152 -8.87 31.36 10.68
N ASN A 153 -9.85 30.72 11.32
CA ASN A 153 -10.55 31.26 12.49
C ASN A 153 -10.74 30.17 13.56
N PRO A 154 -9.67 29.82 14.30
CA PRO A 154 -9.77 28.79 15.33
C PRO A 154 -10.67 29.27 16.47
N ASN A 155 -11.45 28.35 17.03
CA ASN A 155 -12.26 28.62 18.23
C ASN A 155 -12.01 27.55 19.29
N PRO A 156 -11.16 27.79 20.30
CA PRO A 156 -10.88 26.79 21.34
C PRO A 156 -12.11 26.31 22.12
N SER A 157 -13.22 27.05 22.10
CA SER A 157 -14.48 26.65 22.75
C SER A 157 -15.35 25.72 21.89
N GLN A 158 -14.96 25.44 20.65
CA GLN A 158 -15.66 24.56 19.72
C GLN A 158 -14.72 23.45 19.23
N PRO A 159 -14.37 22.48 20.08
CA PRO A 159 -13.62 21.32 19.60
C PRO A 159 -14.36 20.67 18.42
N PHE A 160 -13.61 20.13 17.47
CA PHE A 160 -14.10 19.57 16.21
C PHE A 160 -14.69 20.60 15.23
N LEU A 161 -14.47 21.91 15.38
CA LEU A 161 -14.95 22.89 14.39
C LEU A 161 -14.31 22.69 13.01
N VAL A 162 -13.02 22.36 12.97
CA VAL A 162 -12.28 22.00 11.76
C VAL A 162 -11.76 20.60 11.96
N ASN A 163 -12.43 19.64 11.34
CA ASN A 163 -12.06 18.24 11.48
C ASN A 163 -12.27 17.48 10.18
N VAL A 164 -11.49 16.42 10.01
CA VAL A 164 -11.58 15.49 8.89
C VAL A 164 -11.75 14.08 9.43
N SER A 165 -12.54 13.27 8.75
CA SER A 165 -12.80 11.90 9.16
C SER A 165 -13.00 10.98 7.96
N GLN A 166 -12.87 9.68 8.22
CA GLN A 166 -13.37 8.64 7.34
C GLN A 166 -14.19 7.67 8.18
N LYS A 167 -15.38 7.31 7.68
CA LYS A 167 -16.25 6.35 8.35
C LYS A 167 -15.69 4.94 8.19
N VAL A 168 -15.65 4.21 9.30
CA VAL A 168 -15.16 2.83 9.41
C VAL A 168 -15.94 2.09 10.49
N GLU A 169 -15.98 0.77 10.39
CA GLU A 169 -16.52 -0.06 11.45
C GLU A 169 -15.57 -0.10 12.65
N ILE A 170 -16.06 0.29 13.83
CA ILE A 170 -15.35 0.17 15.11
C ILE A 170 -16.12 -0.78 15.99
N THR A 171 -15.43 -1.81 16.48
CA THR A 171 -15.95 -2.80 17.42
C THR A 171 -15.67 -2.34 18.85
N GLN A 172 -16.70 -2.32 19.68
CA GLN A 172 -16.56 -1.95 21.09
C GLN A 172 -15.58 -2.89 21.83
N GLY A 173 -14.68 -2.30 22.61
CA GLY A 173 -13.69 -3.00 23.42
C GLY A 173 -12.42 -3.40 22.66
N SER A 174 -12.39 -3.25 21.34
CA SER A 174 -11.21 -3.55 20.53
C SER A 174 -10.11 -2.49 20.66
N THR A 175 -8.87 -2.93 20.44
CA THR A 175 -7.70 -2.06 20.35
C THR A 175 -7.32 -1.85 18.90
N TYR A 176 -7.03 -0.61 18.54
CA TYR A 176 -6.65 -0.18 17.21
C TYR A 176 -5.30 0.52 17.25
N ILE A 177 -4.51 0.33 16.19
CA ILE A 177 -3.33 1.13 15.91
C ILE A 177 -3.65 2.08 14.76
N LEU A 178 -3.60 3.38 15.04
CA LEU A 178 -3.74 4.45 14.06
C LEU A 178 -2.34 4.98 13.71
N THR A 179 -1.95 4.92 12.45
CA THR A 179 -0.74 5.58 11.94
C THR A 179 -1.10 6.66 10.94
N PHE A 180 -0.34 7.75 10.90
CA PHE A 180 -0.53 8.83 9.91
C PHE A 180 0.72 9.70 9.83
N ASP A 181 0.92 10.34 8.68
CA ASP A 181 1.87 11.44 8.54
C ASP A 181 1.15 12.77 8.76
N ALA A 182 1.80 13.72 9.44
CA ALA A 182 1.26 15.07 9.60
C ALA A 182 2.35 16.13 9.65
N TRP A 183 2.01 17.33 9.15
CA TRP A 183 2.83 18.54 9.25
C TRP A 183 1.97 19.80 9.13
N SER A 184 2.55 20.93 9.52
CA SER A 184 1.88 22.22 9.63
C SER A 184 2.87 23.36 9.36
N ASP A 185 2.39 24.51 8.90
CA ASP A 185 3.23 25.71 8.70
C ASP A 185 3.66 26.37 10.01
N VAL A 186 3.08 25.93 11.13
CA VAL A 186 3.39 26.37 12.49
C VAL A 186 3.49 25.19 13.45
N ASN A 187 4.22 25.36 14.55
CA ASN A 187 4.14 24.44 15.67
C ASN A 187 2.73 24.51 16.29
N ARG A 188 2.05 23.38 16.38
CA ARG A 188 0.69 23.30 16.91
C ARG A 188 0.35 21.90 17.40
N ASP A 189 -0.73 21.82 18.16
CA ASP A 189 -1.37 20.55 18.50
C ASP A 189 -2.54 20.27 17.56
N ILE A 190 -2.72 18.98 17.26
CA ILE A 190 -3.94 18.41 16.70
C ILE A 190 -4.44 17.30 17.62
N ILE A 191 -5.69 16.87 17.43
CA ILE A 191 -6.25 15.71 18.13
C ILE A 191 -6.55 14.64 17.09
N ALA A 192 -6.09 13.42 17.32
CA ALA A 192 -6.35 12.29 16.43
C ALA A 192 -6.92 11.10 17.21
N GLY A 193 -7.81 10.33 16.59
CA GLY A 193 -8.37 9.15 17.24
C GLY A 193 -9.48 8.44 16.48
N ILE A 194 -10.29 7.72 17.26
CA ILE A 194 -11.47 6.99 16.77
C ILE A 194 -12.70 7.39 17.59
N GLY A 195 -13.88 7.31 17.00
CA GLY A 195 -15.12 7.62 17.71
C GLY A 195 -16.37 7.38 16.90
N LEU A 196 -17.52 7.62 17.51
CA LEU A 196 -18.80 7.60 16.82
C LEU A 196 -18.92 8.80 15.85
N SER A 197 -19.64 8.59 14.75
CA SER A 197 -20.00 9.63 13.78
C SER A 197 -21.33 10.32 14.09
N GLY A 198 -22.01 9.90 15.15
CA GLY A 198 -23.29 10.45 15.60
C GLY A 198 -23.62 10.07 17.04
N GLY A 199 -24.83 10.44 17.48
CA GLY A 199 -25.32 10.10 18.82
C GLY A 199 -24.53 10.80 19.93
N SER A 200 -23.94 10.03 20.85
CA SER A 200 -23.16 10.56 21.96
C SER A 200 -21.80 11.14 21.54
N PHE A 201 -21.35 10.86 20.31
CA PHE A 201 -20.00 11.19 19.83
C PHE A 201 -18.89 10.66 20.75
N ALA A 202 -19.14 9.55 21.46
CA ALA A 202 -18.14 8.86 22.26
C ALA A 202 -16.90 8.54 21.42
N ASN A 203 -15.72 8.80 21.98
CA ASN A 203 -14.46 8.74 21.25
C ASN A 203 -13.30 8.37 22.19
N THR A 204 -12.19 7.98 21.57
CA THR A 204 -10.88 7.84 22.20
C THR A 204 -9.88 8.53 21.30
N VAL A 205 -9.27 9.58 21.84
CA VAL A 205 -8.41 10.50 21.10
C VAL A 205 -7.15 10.81 21.89
N GLN A 206 -6.10 11.23 21.19
CA GLN A 206 -4.86 11.72 21.77
C GLN A 206 -4.45 13.04 21.12
N THR A 207 -3.84 13.93 21.89
CA THR A 207 -3.22 15.14 21.37
C THR A 207 -1.86 14.81 20.77
N VAL A 208 -1.59 15.35 19.59
CA VAL A 208 -0.34 15.17 18.85
C VAL A 208 0.22 16.52 18.46
N SER A 209 1.46 16.80 18.85
CA SER A 209 2.17 18.02 18.47
C SER A 209 2.86 17.83 17.12
N ILE A 210 2.59 18.73 16.19
CA ILE A 210 3.12 18.74 14.82
C ILE A 210 3.83 20.07 14.53
N ASN A 211 4.72 20.07 13.53
CA ASN A 211 5.51 21.22 13.09
C ASN A 211 5.70 21.18 11.56
N ASP A 212 6.66 21.95 11.05
CA ASP A 212 6.97 22.09 9.62
C ASP A 212 7.68 20.88 8.99
N ILE A 213 7.96 19.84 9.77
CA ILE A 213 8.56 18.59 9.32
C ILE A 213 7.45 17.55 9.17
N GLN A 214 7.32 16.98 7.97
CA GLN A 214 6.52 15.77 7.77
C GLN A 214 7.10 14.63 8.59
N GLN A 215 6.28 14.13 9.51
CA GLN A 215 6.63 13.05 10.39
C GLN A 215 5.47 12.06 10.52
N GLN A 216 5.80 10.79 10.66
CA GLN A 216 4.85 9.74 10.98
C GLN A 216 4.57 9.67 12.49
N TYR A 217 3.30 9.48 12.83
CA TYR A 217 2.78 9.29 14.18
C TYR A 217 2.07 7.95 14.29
N GLN A 218 2.06 7.37 15.50
CA GLN A 218 1.35 6.14 15.81
C GLN A 218 0.65 6.25 17.16
N LEU A 219 -0.65 5.93 17.20
CA LEU A 219 -1.48 5.94 18.39
C LEU A 219 -2.07 4.54 18.63
N THR A 220 -2.06 4.09 19.88
CA THR A 220 -2.83 2.92 20.34
C THR A 220 -4.12 3.40 20.98
N LEU A 221 -5.25 2.98 20.43
CA LEU A 221 -6.59 3.49 20.77
C LEU A 221 -7.49 2.32 21.16
N ILE A 222 -8.19 2.42 22.29
CA ILE A 222 -9.13 1.40 22.73
C ILE A 222 -10.55 1.94 22.58
N ALA A 223 -11.43 1.23 21.89
CA ALA A 223 -12.84 1.61 21.72
C ALA A 223 -13.67 1.33 22.98
N ALA A 224 -13.33 2.00 24.09
CA ALA A 224 -13.93 1.75 25.39
C ALA A 224 -15.36 2.29 25.46
N GLY A 225 -16.35 1.38 25.46
CA GLY A 225 -17.76 1.74 25.65
C GLY A 225 -18.46 2.34 24.43
N PHE A 226 -17.88 2.21 23.24
CA PHE A 226 -18.52 2.61 21.98
C PHE A 226 -18.09 1.70 20.83
N GLY A 227 -18.97 1.56 19.83
CA GLY A 227 -18.72 0.85 18.59
C GLY A 227 -19.92 0.97 17.66
N ALA A 228 -19.68 1.05 16.35
CA ALA A 228 -20.71 1.15 15.32
C ALA A 228 -20.10 0.78 13.96
N SER A 229 -20.95 0.32 13.04
CA SER A 229 -20.56 0.06 11.64
C SER A 229 -20.19 1.34 10.87
N ASP A 230 -20.71 2.48 11.33
CA ASP A 230 -20.49 3.80 10.76
C ASP A 230 -19.74 4.73 11.72
N ALA A 231 -18.96 4.17 12.66
CA ALA A 231 -17.99 4.93 13.44
C ALA A 231 -16.93 5.57 12.53
N ARG A 232 -15.89 6.18 13.09
CA ARG A 232 -14.91 6.93 12.29
C ARG A 232 -13.52 6.95 12.90
N VAL A 233 -12.51 7.02 12.04
CA VAL A 233 -11.24 7.67 12.36
C VAL A 233 -11.45 9.18 12.24
N LEU A 234 -10.84 9.98 13.11
CA LEU A 234 -11.06 11.42 13.12
C LEU A 234 -9.80 12.19 13.50
N PHE A 235 -9.67 13.38 12.91
CA PHE A 235 -8.67 14.38 13.25
C PHE A 235 -9.35 15.72 13.50
N ASP A 236 -9.21 16.27 14.71
CA ASP A 236 -9.59 17.65 15.02
C ASP A 236 -8.36 18.55 14.94
N LEU A 237 -8.50 19.57 14.11
CA LEU A 237 -7.45 20.50 13.72
C LEU A 237 -7.73 21.89 14.29
N ASN A 238 -8.88 22.07 14.93
CA ASN A 238 -9.24 23.33 15.54
C ASN A 238 -8.39 23.59 16.80
N GLY A 239 -8.09 24.87 17.08
CA GLY A 239 -7.32 25.28 18.26
C GLY A 239 -6.30 26.36 17.96
N GLN A 240 -5.67 26.32 16.78
CA GLN A 240 -4.71 27.33 16.32
C GLN A 240 -4.93 27.67 14.84
N ALA A 241 -4.50 28.85 14.41
CA ALA A 241 -4.51 29.23 13.00
C ALA A 241 -3.29 28.63 12.28
N GLY A 242 -3.41 28.36 10.99
CA GLY A 242 -2.34 27.81 10.15
C GLY A 242 -2.77 26.63 9.30
N LEU A 243 -1.92 26.29 8.33
CA LEU A 243 -2.07 25.12 7.48
C LEU A 243 -1.84 23.83 8.27
N VAL A 244 -2.64 22.82 7.97
CA VAL A 244 -2.45 21.46 8.49
C VAL A 244 -2.60 20.48 7.34
N ASN A 245 -1.66 19.53 7.30
CA ASN A 245 -1.62 18.47 6.32
C ASN A 245 -1.63 17.11 7.02
N ILE A 246 -2.37 16.17 6.45
CA ILE A 246 -2.45 14.79 6.91
C ILE A 246 -2.32 13.90 5.69
N ASP A 247 -1.54 12.85 5.82
CA ASP A 247 -1.31 11.89 4.75
C ASP A 247 -1.12 10.49 5.33
N ASN A 248 -1.09 9.48 4.48
CA ASN A 248 -0.62 8.13 4.82
C ASN A 248 -1.31 7.56 6.07
N VAL A 249 -2.63 7.71 6.15
CA VAL A 249 -3.41 7.28 7.32
C VAL A 249 -3.74 5.79 7.23
N SER A 250 -3.47 5.03 8.28
CA SER A 250 -3.89 3.64 8.41
C SER A 250 -4.53 3.40 9.77
N LEU A 251 -5.56 2.56 9.80
CA LEU A 251 -6.18 2.08 11.03
C LEU A 251 -6.26 0.56 10.98
N VAL A 252 -5.54 -0.11 11.86
CA VAL A 252 -5.51 -1.57 11.94
C VAL A 252 -6.05 -2.06 13.29
N LEU A 253 -6.84 -3.13 13.25
CA LEU A 253 -7.26 -3.85 14.44
C LEU A 253 -6.07 -4.67 14.97
N GLN A 254 -5.81 -4.57 16.28
CA GLN A 254 -4.73 -5.30 16.96
C GLN A 254 -5.19 -6.64 17.52
#